data_AF-A0A742RMB5-F1
#
_entry.id   AF-A0A742RMB5-F1
#
_cell.length_a   1.000
_cell.length_b   1.000
_cell.length_c   1.000
_cell.angle_alpha   90.00
_cell.angle_beta   90.00
_cell.angle_gamma   90.00
#
_symmetry.space_group_name_H-M   'P 1'
#
loop_
_entity.id
_entity.type
_entity.pdbx_description
1 polymer ?
#
loop_
_entity_poly.entity_id
_entity_poly.type
_entity_poly.pdbx_seq_one_letter_code
_entity_poly.pdbx_strand_id
1 'polypeptide(L)' 'GLFWFGCQRLAADVLRLRKSGMRIATASKTVSDTVTGTMRSIPAYRSDRS' A
#
# COMPACT_ATOMS: atom_id res chain seq x y z
N GLY A 1 18.41 6.89 -0.54
CA GLY A 1 17.44 7.61 0.33
C GLY A 1 16.17 8.09 -0.38
N LEU A 2 15.75 7.52 -1.51
CA LEU A 2 14.55 7.97 -2.25
C LEU A 2 13.36 6.99 -2.16
N PHE A 3 13.61 5.72 -1.83
CA PHE A 3 12.59 4.68 -1.74
C PHE A 3 11.67 4.82 -0.51
N TRP A 4 12.15 5.50 0.54
CA TRP A 4 11.47 5.61 1.83
C TRP A 4 10.41 6.71 1.90
N PHE A 5 10.64 7.86 1.25
CA PHE A 5 9.69 8.98 1.25
C PHE A 5 8.37 8.63 0.54
N GLY A 6 8.41 7.81 -0.51
CA GLY A 6 7.21 7.33 -1.20
C GLY A 6 6.31 6.47 -0.30
N CYS A 7 6.91 5.52 0.42
CA CYS A 7 6.19 4.63 1.33
C CYS A 7 5.62 5.37 2.55
N GLN A 8 6.37 6.33 3.11
CA GLN A 8 5.88 7.16 4.21
C GLN A 8 4.66 7.99 3.81
N ARG A 9 4.65 8.53 2.58
CA ARG A 9 3.54 9.34 2.07
C ARG A 9 2.28 8.51 1.85
N LEU A 10 2.42 7.29 1.32
CA LEU A 10 1.31 6.33 1.21
C LEU A 10 0.74 5.97 2.60
N ALA A 11 1.61 5.71 3.59
CA ALA A 11 1.19 5.40 4.95
C ALA A 11 0.45 6.58 5.62
N ALA A 12 0.93 7.81 5.41
CA ALA A 12 0.28 9.02 5.92
C ALA A 12 -1.08 9.27 5.26
N ASP A 13 -1.22 8.96 3.97
CA ASP A 13 -2.48 9.09 3.24
C ASP A 13 -3.52 8.06 3.72
N VAL A 14 -3.11 6.79 3.88
CA VAL A 14 -3.96 5.73 4.47
C VAL A 14 -4.42 6.10 5.88
N LEU A 15 -3.54 6.70 6.69
CA LEU A 15 -3.90 7.17 8.03
C LEU A 15 -4.94 8.30 7.99
N ARG A 16 -4.80 9.25 7.05
CA ARG A 16 -5.78 10.33 6.86
C ARG A 16 -7.14 9.80 6.41
N LEU A 17 -7.16 8.87 5.46
CA LEU A 17 -8.39 8.23 4.97
C LEU A 17 -9.10 7.44 6.07
N ARG A 18 -8.36 6.73 6.93
CA ARG A 18 -8.93 6.06 8.10
C ARG A 18 -9.58 7.05 9.08
N LYS A 19 -8.91 8.18 9.34
CA LYS A 19 -9.45 9.23 10.20
C LYS A 19 -10.69 9.92 9.62
N SER A 20 -10.81 10.01 8.29
CA SER A 20 -11.99 10.55 7.62
C SER A 20 -13.17 9.57 7.55
N GLY A 21 -13.09 8.41 8.21
CA GLY A 21 -14.15 7.40 8.24
C GLY A 21 -14.13 6.42 7.07
N MET A 22 -13.11 6.47 6.19
CA MET A 22 -12.97 5.51 5.09
C MET A 22 -12.32 4.21 5.60
N ARG A 23 -13.05 3.09 5.48
CA ARG A 23 -12.49 1.76 5.77
C ARG A 23 -11.48 1.39 4.69
N ILE A 24 -10.20 1.58 4.99
CA ILE A 24 -9.08 1.11 4.18
C ILE A 24 -8.61 -0.24 4.70
N ALA A 25 -8.86 -1.30 3.93
CA ALA A 25 -8.36 -2.64 4.18
C ALA A 25 -6.95 -2.80 3.62
N THR A 26 -6.05 -3.34 4.44
CA THR A 26 -4.72 -3.76 3.98
C THR A 26 -4.84 -5.18 3.42
N ALA A 27 -4.51 -5.35 2.15
CA ALA A 27 -4.45 -6.64 1.46
C ALA A 27 -3.01 -6.90 1.02
N SER A 28 -2.58 -8.15 0.93
CA SER A 28 -1.27 -8.49 0.36
C SER A 28 -1.44 -8.81 -1.12
N LYS A 29 -0.72 -8.12 -2.00
CA LYS A 29 -0.73 -8.39 -3.44
C LYS A 29 0.62 -8.92 -3.89
N THR A 30 0.62 -10.11 -4.49
CA THR A 30 1.79 -10.65 -5.15
C THR A 30 2.03 -9.89 -6.44
N VAL A 31 3.18 -9.23 -6.55
CA VAL A 31 3.62 -8.52 -7.75
C VAL A 31 4.88 -9.19 -8.27
N SER A 32 4.92 -9.39 -9.58
CA SER A 32 6.12 -9.89 -10.25
C SER A 32 7.04 -8.70 -10.51
N ASP A 33 8.21 -8.73 -9.90
CA ASP A 33 9.23 -7.70 -10.12
C ASP A 33 10.07 -8.11 -11.34
N THR A 34 9.89 -7.41 -12.46
CA THR A 34 10.59 -7.70 -13.72
C THR A 34 12.10 -7.44 -13.62
N VAL A 35 12.54 -6.64 -12.64
CA VAL A 35 13.96 -6.29 -12.44
C VAL A 35 14.74 -7.41 -11.75
N THR A 36 14.12 -8.10 -10.80
CA THR A 36 14.73 -9.19 -10.02
C THR A 36 14.17 -10.58 -10.37
N GLY A 37 13.22 -10.65 -11.30
CA GLY A 37 12.59 -11.90 -11.74
C GLY A 37 11.84 -12.65 -10.63
N THR A 38 11.56 -11.99 -9.50
CA THR A 38 10.94 -12.63 -8.33
C THR A 38 9.52 -12.11 -8.10
N MET A 39 8.64 -13.03 -7.69
CA MET A 39 7.34 -12.68 -7.16
C MET A 39 7.51 -12.24 -5.70
N ARG A 40 7.12 -11.01 -5.39
CA ARG A 40 7.15 -10.47 -4.02
C ARG A 40 5.75 -10.06 -3.60
N SER A 41 5.39 -10.44 -2.38
CA SER A 41 4.12 -10.03 -1.78
C SER A 41 4.30 -8.65 -1.15
N ILE A 42 3.59 -7.66 -1.66
CA ILE A 42 3.62 -6.28 -1.15
C ILE A 42 2.29 -5.93 -0.46
N PRO A 43 2.34 -5.13 0.60
CA PRO A 43 1.12 -4.58 1.17
C PRO A 43 0.46 -3.63 0.16
N ALA A 44 -0.80 -3.88 -0.12
CA ALA A 44 -1.70 -3.10 -0.96
C ALA A 44 -2.86 -2.58 -0.11
N TYR A 45 -3.31 -1.36 -0.37
CA TYR A 45 -4.44 -0.77 0.36
C TYR A 45 -5.63 -0.69 -0.59
N ARG A 46 -6.79 -1.22 -0.19
CA ARG A 46 -8.05 -1.11 -0.94
C ARG A 46 -9.09 -0.40 -0.10
N SER A 47 -9.92 0.41 -0.73
CA SER A 47 -11.16 0.91 -0.11
C SER A 47 -12.14 -0.26 0.03
N ASP A 48 -12.59 -0.49 1.25
CA ASP A 48 -13.65 -1.44 1.57
C ASP A 48 -14.98 -0.75 1.29
N ARG A 49 -15.41 -0.77 0.02
CA ARG A 49 -16.73 -0.30 -0.39
C ARG A 49 -17.73 -1.38 0.03
N SER A 50 -18.23 -1.26 1.26
CA SER A 50 -19.43 -1.99 1.71
C SER A 50 -20.65 -1.54 0.92
#